data_AF-A0A9E2HCH6-F1
#
_entry.id   AF-A0A9E2HCH6-F1
#
_cell.length_a   1.000
_cell.length_b   1.000
_cell.length_c   1.000
_cell.angle_alpha   90.00
_cell.angle_beta   90.00
_cell.angle_gamma   90.00
#
_symmetry.space_group_name_H-M   'P 1'
#
loop_
_entity.id
_entity.type
_entity.pdbx_description
1 polymer ?
#
loop_
_entity_poly.entity_id
_entity_poly.type
_entity_poly.pdbx_seq_one_letter_code
_entity_poly.pdbx_strand_id
1 'polypeptide(L)'
;MMPQEERLVETLQLLQLHYDAYTEIKPYADKYAHPHPTDTRGWSQIIVSALTGIQGYSRKKGPDLEDGSDVKGANCWDAIDTPRFNGCIKAGTHASTADSLSSLDSMPYLFFVMWDMTEKTGHKRCRIWVVRTQHDVEFRKIAGAWYHQREEGIIKSNNFQLHPPRNLDRNVFRNNCGHLKYPLLFEARIDNGLFSCTTYNEVVMTRGACITSEG
;
A
#
# COMPACT_ATOMS: atom_id res chain seq x y z
N MET A 1 -4.92 22.27 9.17
CA MET A 1 -4.46 20.86 9.07
C MET A 1 -4.37 20.33 10.48
N MET A 2 -4.95 19.16 10.76
CA MET A 2 -4.93 18.54 12.08
C MET A 2 -3.46 18.28 12.54
N PRO A 3 -3.09 18.52 13.81
CA PRO A 3 -1.79 18.18 14.37
C PRO A 3 -1.41 16.70 14.17
N GLN A 4 -0.12 16.41 14.04
CA GLN A 4 0.37 15.05 13.79
C GLN A 4 -0.05 14.03 14.86
N GLU A 5 -0.02 14.42 16.13
CA GLU A 5 -0.43 13.54 17.23
C GLU A 5 -1.91 13.16 17.13
N GLU A 6 -2.77 14.14 16.84
CA GLU A 6 -4.21 13.90 16.62
C GLU A 6 -4.44 12.97 15.42
N ARG A 7 -3.71 13.18 14.31
CA ARG A 7 -3.76 12.30 13.13
C ARG A 7 -3.37 10.85 13.47
N LEU A 8 -2.34 10.66 14.29
CA LEU A 8 -1.92 9.32 14.72
C LEU A 8 -2.98 8.65 15.61
N VAL A 9 -3.59 9.40 16.52
CA VAL A 9 -4.69 8.89 17.37
C VAL A 9 -5.87 8.46 16.50
N GLU A 10 -6.31 9.30 15.57
CA GLU A 10 -7.41 8.98 14.65
C GLU A 10 -7.07 7.78 13.76
N THR A 11 -5.83 7.68 13.27
CA THR A 11 -5.35 6.53 12.49
C THR A 11 -5.47 5.23 13.29
N LEU A 12 -5.06 5.23 14.56
CA LEU A 12 -5.17 4.05 15.43
C LEU A 12 -6.62 3.67 15.72
N GLN A 13 -7.51 4.66 15.91
CA GLN A 13 -8.95 4.43 16.07
C GLN A 13 -9.55 3.79 14.83
N LEU A 14 -9.21 4.27 13.63
CA LEU A 14 -9.67 3.69 12.37
C LEU A 14 -9.16 2.26 12.16
N LEU A 15 -7.91 1.98 12.55
CA LEU A 15 -7.37 0.63 12.52
C LEU A 15 -8.11 -0.31 13.47
N GLN A 16 -8.47 0.18 14.66
CA GLN A 16 -9.29 -0.58 15.60
C GLN A 16 -10.67 -0.89 15.01
N LEU A 17 -11.36 0.11 14.46
CA LEU A 17 -12.68 -0.06 13.82
C LEU A 17 -12.63 -1.09 12.68
N HIS A 18 -11.60 -1.04 11.84
CA HIS A 18 -11.41 -2.03 10.78
C HIS A 18 -11.22 -3.45 11.34
N TYR A 19 -10.44 -3.60 12.40
CA TYR A 19 -10.20 -4.90 13.01
C TYR A 19 -11.42 -5.45 13.73
N ASP A 20 -12.15 -4.62 14.47
CA ASP A 20 -13.38 -5.01 15.15
C ASP A 20 -14.40 -5.51 14.12
N ALA A 21 -14.64 -4.74 13.05
CA ALA A 21 -15.49 -5.14 11.93
C ALA A 21 -15.02 -6.46 11.29
N TYR A 22 -13.70 -6.65 11.13
CA TYR A 22 -13.14 -7.91 10.65
C TYR A 22 -13.47 -9.07 11.60
N THR A 23 -13.28 -8.91 12.91
CA THR A 23 -13.53 -9.97 13.89
C THR A 23 -15.01 -10.31 14.03
N GLU A 24 -15.90 -9.32 13.96
CA GLU A 24 -17.35 -9.52 14.12
C GLU A 24 -17.95 -10.34 12.97
N ILE A 25 -17.52 -10.07 11.73
CA ILE A 25 -18.08 -10.78 10.56
C ILE A 25 -17.40 -12.13 10.31
N LYS A 26 -16.19 -12.36 10.83
CA LYS A 26 -15.40 -13.57 10.58
C LYS A 26 -16.15 -14.88 10.91
N PRO A 27 -16.82 -15.05 12.07
CA PRO A 27 -17.57 -16.27 12.36
C PRO A 27 -18.65 -16.58 11.31
N TYR A 28 -19.26 -15.55 10.72
CA TYR A 28 -20.25 -15.73 9.65
C TYR A 28 -19.57 -16.10 8.33
N ALA A 29 -18.50 -15.42 7.95
CA ALA A 29 -17.73 -15.74 6.76
C ALA A 29 -17.22 -17.20 6.79
N ASP A 30 -16.66 -17.62 7.93
CA ASP A 30 -16.18 -18.98 8.16
C ASP A 30 -17.34 -20.00 8.11
N LYS A 31 -18.46 -19.72 8.78
CA LYS A 31 -19.65 -20.60 8.80
C LYS A 31 -20.18 -20.90 7.40
N TYR A 32 -20.12 -19.93 6.50
CA TYR A 32 -20.62 -20.06 5.14
C TYR A 32 -19.51 -20.26 4.10
N ALA A 33 -18.26 -20.49 4.52
CA ALA A 33 -17.10 -20.71 3.66
C ALA A 33 -16.91 -19.62 2.59
N HIS A 34 -17.21 -18.37 2.93
CA HIS A 34 -17.00 -17.22 2.05
C HIS A 34 -15.70 -16.48 2.39
N PRO A 35 -15.05 -15.85 1.41
CA PRO A 35 -14.01 -14.88 1.68
C PRO A 35 -14.51 -13.80 2.62
N HIS A 36 -13.62 -13.27 3.45
CA HIS A 36 -13.96 -12.19 4.36
C HIS A 36 -14.44 -10.95 3.58
N PRO A 37 -15.62 -10.41 3.88
CA PRO A 37 -16.22 -9.33 3.09
C PRO A 37 -15.67 -7.95 3.49
N THR A 38 -14.37 -7.72 3.23
CA THR A 38 -13.70 -6.45 3.55
C THR A 38 -13.29 -5.68 2.31
N ASP A 39 -13.77 -4.45 2.16
CA ASP A 39 -13.24 -3.48 1.19
C ASP A 39 -11.89 -2.92 1.66
N THR A 40 -10.84 -3.69 1.41
CA THR A 40 -9.47 -3.34 1.76
C THR A 40 -9.04 -2.01 1.13
N ARG A 41 -9.56 -1.68 -0.06
CA ARG A 41 -9.21 -0.44 -0.77
C ARG A 41 -9.77 0.78 -0.04
N GLY A 42 -11.07 0.78 0.25
CA GLY A 42 -11.73 1.89 0.95
C GLY A 42 -11.09 2.17 2.31
N TRP A 43 -10.83 1.13 3.10
CA TRP A 43 -10.13 1.27 4.38
C TRP A 43 -8.73 1.86 4.22
N SER A 44 -7.95 1.39 3.24
CA SER A 44 -6.59 1.91 2.99
C SER A 44 -6.59 3.41 2.74
N GLN A 45 -7.53 3.88 1.91
CA GLN A 45 -7.62 5.29 1.53
C GLN A 45 -7.92 6.19 2.73
N ILE A 46 -8.90 5.81 3.55
CA ILE A 46 -9.29 6.57 4.74
C ILE A 46 -8.13 6.61 5.75
N ILE A 47 -7.47 5.47 5.99
CA ILE A 47 -6.34 5.38 6.93
C ILE A 47 -5.17 6.24 6.47
N VAL A 48 -4.83 6.23 5.18
CA VAL A 48 -3.78 7.11 4.64
C VAL A 48 -4.18 8.59 4.77
N SER A 49 -5.44 8.93 4.51
CA SER A 49 -5.94 10.30 4.70
C SER A 49 -5.83 10.75 6.16
N ALA A 50 -6.22 9.91 7.12
CA ALA A 50 -6.08 10.21 8.54
C ALA A 50 -4.61 10.41 8.92
N LEU A 51 -3.72 9.50 8.49
CA LEU A 51 -2.31 9.54 8.85
C LEU A 51 -1.56 10.77 8.28
N THR A 52 -1.84 11.10 7.01
CA THR A 52 -1.11 12.12 6.27
C THR A 52 -1.78 13.49 6.29
N GLY A 53 -3.08 13.54 6.58
CA GLY A 53 -3.92 14.74 6.46
C GLY A 53 -4.37 15.06 5.03
N ILE A 54 -3.94 14.29 4.02
CA ILE A 54 -4.33 14.47 2.62
C ILE A 54 -5.75 13.94 2.42
N GLN A 55 -6.69 14.79 1.97
CA GLN A 55 -8.08 14.36 1.85
C GLN A 55 -8.29 13.41 0.67
N GLY A 56 -9.39 12.66 0.70
CA GLY A 56 -9.81 11.82 -0.43
C GLY A 56 -10.30 12.66 -1.62
N TYR A 57 -10.26 12.08 -2.82
CA TYR A 57 -10.64 12.77 -4.07
C TYR A 57 -12.16 12.99 -4.26
N SER A 58 -12.92 13.13 -3.16
CA SER A 58 -14.36 13.46 -3.15
C SER A 58 -15.23 12.54 -4.03
N ARG A 59 -14.91 11.24 -4.08
CA ARG A 59 -15.61 10.21 -4.87
C ARG A 59 -15.66 10.47 -6.39
N LYS A 60 -14.74 11.30 -6.90
CA LYS A 60 -14.61 11.54 -8.35
C LYS A 60 -13.77 10.42 -8.99
N LYS A 61 -13.97 10.20 -10.29
CA LYS A 61 -13.09 9.31 -11.06
C LYS A 61 -11.70 9.94 -11.18
N GLY A 62 -10.66 9.22 -10.80
CA GLY A 62 -9.28 9.69 -10.90
C GLY A 62 -8.40 9.10 -9.79
N PRO A 63 -7.45 9.88 -9.24
CA PRO A 63 -6.61 9.45 -8.13
C PRO A 63 -7.44 9.13 -6.88
N ASP A 64 -6.82 8.44 -5.93
CA ASP A 64 -7.48 8.11 -4.67
C ASP A 64 -7.51 9.33 -3.71
N LEU A 65 -6.48 10.19 -3.75
CA LEU A 65 -6.32 11.36 -2.87
C LEU A 65 -6.36 12.69 -3.65
N GLU A 66 -6.65 13.79 -2.94
CA GLU A 66 -6.87 15.12 -3.54
C GLU A 66 -5.62 15.75 -4.17
N ASP A 67 -4.44 15.37 -3.71
CA ASP A 67 -3.14 15.85 -4.21
C ASP A 67 -2.67 15.10 -5.48
N GLY A 68 -3.44 14.12 -5.94
CA GLY A 68 -3.08 13.26 -7.07
C GLY A 68 -2.39 11.94 -6.68
N SER A 69 -2.24 11.67 -5.39
CA SER A 69 -1.64 10.43 -4.88
C SER A 69 -2.60 9.24 -4.97
N ASP A 70 -2.02 8.04 -5.10
CA ASP A 70 -2.75 6.77 -5.16
C ASP A 70 -2.47 5.89 -3.95
N VAL A 71 -3.42 5.03 -3.61
CA VAL A 71 -3.33 4.11 -2.47
C VAL A 71 -3.62 2.68 -2.93
N LYS A 72 -2.69 1.76 -2.67
CA LYS A 72 -2.86 0.32 -2.93
C LYS A 72 -2.96 -0.42 -1.60
N GLY A 73 -4.05 -1.16 -1.44
CA GLY A 73 -4.33 -1.95 -0.24
C GLY A 73 -4.15 -3.45 -0.47
N ALA A 74 -3.65 -4.16 0.53
CA ALA A 74 -3.53 -5.61 0.53
C ALA A 74 -3.80 -6.18 1.93
N ASN A 75 -4.84 -7.00 2.08
CA ASN A 75 -5.14 -7.67 3.35
C ASN A 75 -4.75 -9.16 3.27
N CYS A 76 -3.82 -9.57 4.12
CA CYS A 76 -3.27 -10.91 4.19
C CYS A 76 -3.86 -11.75 5.34
N TRP A 77 -4.74 -11.18 6.16
CA TRP A 77 -5.46 -11.92 7.19
C TRP A 77 -6.38 -12.94 6.53
N ASP A 78 -6.24 -14.21 6.89
CA ASP A 78 -6.95 -15.37 6.30
C ASP A 78 -6.82 -15.52 4.76
N ALA A 79 -5.91 -14.79 4.12
CA ALA A 79 -5.73 -14.88 2.68
C ALA A 79 -5.13 -16.25 2.30
N ILE A 80 -5.82 -16.98 1.41
CA ILE A 80 -5.32 -18.25 0.88
C ILE A 80 -4.11 -17.98 -0.02
N ASP A 81 -4.30 -17.12 -1.02
CA ASP A 81 -3.22 -16.66 -1.88
C ASP A 81 -2.49 -15.47 -1.29
N THR A 82 -1.24 -15.28 -1.67
CA THR A 82 -0.48 -14.08 -1.28
C THR A 82 -0.99 -12.87 -2.06
N PRO A 83 -1.61 -11.88 -1.39
CA PRO A 83 -2.09 -10.67 -2.05
C PRO A 83 -0.93 -9.91 -2.72
N ARG A 84 -1.25 -9.21 -3.81
CA ARG A 84 -0.30 -8.37 -4.55
C ARG A 84 -0.81 -6.93 -4.54
N PHE A 85 0.10 -5.97 -4.58
CA PHE A 85 -0.29 -4.62 -4.98
C PHE A 85 -0.41 -4.58 -6.50
N ASN A 86 -1.61 -4.35 -6.99
CA ASN A 86 -1.95 -4.37 -8.42
C ASN A 86 -2.05 -2.94 -8.97
N GLY A 87 -1.75 -2.77 -10.25
CA GLY A 87 -1.93 -1.50 -10.97
C GLY A 87 -1.15 -0.36 -10.33
N CYS A 88 0.07 -0.63 -9.86
CA CYS A 88 0.88 0.36 -9.15
C CYS A 88 1.35 1.50 -10.06
N ILE A 89 1.41 1.26 -11.38
CA ILE A 89 1.72 2.23 -12.42
C ILE A 89 0.72 2.07 -13.57
N LYS A 90 0.45 3.15 -14.33
CA LYS A 90 -0.62 3.18 -15.34
C LYS A 90 -0.16 2.51 -16.64
N ALA A 91 -0.97 1.58 -17.15
CA ALA A 91 -0.71 0.88 -18.40
C ALA A 91 -2.02 0.43 -19.06
N GLY A 92 -2.10 0.52 -20.39
CA GLY A 92 -3.25 0.06 -21.17
C GLY A 92 -4.54 0.86 -20.90
N THR A 93 -4.41 2.15 -20.57
CA THR A 93 -5.55 3.06 -20.38
C THR A 93 -5.57 4.14 -21.46
N HIS A 94 -6.71 4.82 -21.66
CA HIS A 94 -6.82 5.92 -22.62
C HIS A 94 -6.13 7.23 -22.18
N ALA A 95 -5.44 7.26 -21.02
CA ALA A 95 -4.71 8.44 -20.58
C ALA A 95 -3.49 8.68 -21.48
N SER A 96 -3.20 9.93 -21.81
CA SER A 96 -2.06 10.31 -22.66
C SER A 96 -0.70 9.93 -22.08
N THR A 97 -0.59 9.81 -20.75
CA THR A 97 0.63 9.41 -20.05
C THR A 97 0.70 7.91 -19.75
N ALA A 98 -0.31 7.14 -20.14
CA ALA A 98 -0.31 5.69 -19.94
C ALA A 98 0.90 5.03 -20.62
N ASP A 99 1.32 3.88 -20.09
CA ASP A 99 2.39 3.08 -20.69
C ASP A 99 3.77 3.76 -20.70
N SER A 100 3.96 4.81 -19.89
CA SER A 100 5.24 5.51 -19.77
C SER A 100 5.50 6.04 -18.36
N LEU A 101 6.76 6.36 -18.08
CA LEU A 101 7.18 6.99 -16.82
C LEU A 101 6.53 8.35 -16.56
N SER A 102 6.04 9.03 -17.60
CA SER A 102 5.32 10.30 -17.45
C SER A 102 4.06 10.17 -16.58
N SER A 103 3.49 8.98 -16.47
CA SER A 103 2.37 8.71 -15.55
C SER A 103 2.72 8.91 -14.07
N LEU A 104 4.01 8.79 -13.72
CA LEU A 104 4.52 9.01 -12.36
C LEU A 104 4.76 10.49 -12.07
N ASP A 105 4.92 11.31 -13.11
CA ASP A 105 5.23 12.73 -12.92
C ASP A 105 4.03 13.50 -12.34
N SER A 106 2.81 12.98 -12.51
CA SER A 106 1.58 13.57 -11.95
C SER A 106 1.14 12.95 -10.62
N MET A 107 1.88 12.00 -10.05
CA MET A 107 1.50 11.26 -8.85
C MET A 107 2.53 11.51 -7.73
N PRO A 108 2.29 12.44 -6.81
CA PRO A 108 3.28 12.80 -5.79
C PRO A 108 3.69 11.60 -4.95
N TYR A 109 2.69 10.88 -4.43
CA TYR A 109 2.88 9.70 -3.61
C TYR A 109 2.12 8.49 -4.14
N LEU A 110 2.74 7.33 -4.00
CA LEU A 110 2.08 6.03 -4.10
C LEU A 110 2.21 5.32 -2.75
N PHE A 111 1.08 5.16 -2.07
CA PHE A 111 1.01 4.52 -0.77
C PHE A 111 0.68 3.04 -0.90
N PHE A 112 1.34 2.23 -0.08
CA PHE A 112 1.07 0.80 0.03
C PHE A 112 0.63 0.49 1.45
N VAL A 113 -0.59 -0.02 1.62
CA VAL A 113 -1.14 -0.38 2.92
C VAL A 113 -1.29 -1.90 2.97
N MET A 114 -0.63 -2.54 3.92
CA MET A 114 -0.75 -3.99 4.12
C MET A 114 -1.19 -4.34 5.54
N TRP A 115 -2.19 -5.20 5.63
CA TRP A 115 -2.56 -5.89 6.86
C TRP A 115 -2.02 -7.30 6.83
N ASP A 116 -1.14 -7.63 7.76
CA ASP A 116 -0.50 -8.93 7.82
C ASP A 116 -0.16 -9.30 9.27
N MET A 117 0.73 -10.27 9.46
CA MET A 117 1.21 -10.70 10.76
C MET A 117 2.71 -10.46 10.90
N THR A 118 3.20 -10.28 12.11
CA THR A 118 4.65 -10.30 12.39
C THR A 118 5.20 -11.72 12.21
N GLU A 119 6.44 -11.84 11.75
CA GLU A 119 7.03 -13.13 11.39
C GLU A 119 7.15 -14.09 12.58
N LYS A 120 7.62 -13.58 13.72
CA LYS A 120 7.94 -14.42 14.89
C LYS A 120 6.77 -14.67 15.82
N THR A 121 5.97 -13.64 16.10
CA THR A 121 4.89 -13.73 17.11
C THR A 121 3.50 -13.90 16.51
N GLY A 122 3.36 -13.78 15.18
CA GLY A 122 2.05 -13.85 14.53
C GLY A 122 1.10 -12.71 14.90
N HIS A 123 1.57 -11.63 15.55
CA HIS A 123 0.73 -10.49 15.90
C HIS A 123 0.23 -9.80 14.64
N LYS A 124 -1.08 -9.52 14.60
CA LYS A 124 -1.67 -8.74 13.52
C LYS A 124 -1.09 -7.32 13.51
N ARG A 125 -0.82 -6.82 12.33
CA ARG A 125 -0.29 -5.47 12.12
C ARG A 125 -0.84 -4.82 10.87
N CYS A 126 -0.73 -3.50 10.82
CA CYS A 126 -0.88 -2.71 9.62
C CYS A 126 0.43 -1.98 9.33
N ARG A 127 0.88 -2.01 8.07
CA ARG A 127 2.09 -1.34 7.59
C ARG A 127 1.75 -0.43 6.42
N ILE A 128 2.32 0.76 6.44
CA ILE A 128 2.19 1.74 5.36
C ILE A 128 3.56 2.13 4.87
N TRP A 129 3.80 1.93 3.57
CA TRP A 129 4.97 2.44 2.86
C TRP A 129 4.54 3.54 1.90
N VAL A 130 5.50 4.38 1.51
CA VAL A 130 5.27 5.44 0.54
C VAL A 130 6.39 5.49 -0.48
N VAL A 131 6.04 5.74 -1.74
CA VAL A 131 7.00 6.06 -2.80
C VAL A 131 6.73 7.48 -3.26
N ARG A 132 7.78 8.30 -3.33
CA ARG A 132 7.71 9.64 -3.93
C ARG A 132 7.96 9.53 -5.42
N THR A 133 6.92 9.30 -6.22
CA THR A 133 7.11 8.69 -7.55
C THR A 133 7.83 9.61 -8.57
N GLN A 134 7.83 10.92 -8.30
CA GLN A 134 8.58 11.92 -9.05
C GLN A 134 10.10 11.92 -8.74
N HIS A 135 10.50 11.41 -7.58
CA HIS A 135 11.87 11.55 -7.07
C HIS A 135 12.58 10.23 -6.81
N ASP A 136 11.83 9.13 -6.74
CA ASP A 136 12.36 7.82 -6.40
C ASP A 136 13.05 7.16 -7.60
N VAL A 137 14.37 7.30 -7.68
CA VAL A 137 15.19 6.85 -8.82
C VAL A 137 15.08 5.33 -9.03
N GLU A 138 15.17 4.55 -7.96
CA GLU A 138 15.15 3.09 -8.08
C GLU A 138 13.77 2.56 -8.44
N PHE A 139 12.70 3.13 -7.87
CA PHE A 139 11.35 2.79 -8.28
C PHE A 139 11.08 3.12 -9.75
N ARG A 140 11.51 4.30 -10.21
CA ARG A 140 11.39 4.71 -11.62
C ARG A 140 12.19 3.82 -12.55
N LYS A 141 13.37 3.33 -12.12
CA LYS A 141 14.18 2.37 -12.89
C LYS A 141 13.44 1.03 -13.07
N ILE A 142 12.84 0.49 -12.00
CA ILE A 142 12.03 -0.73 -12.07
C ILE A 142 10.80 -0.53 -12.96
N ALA A 143 10.08 0.59 -12.80
CA ALA A 143 8.93 0.91 -13.64
C ALA A 143 9.31 1.07 -15.12
N GLY A 144 10.44 1.73 -15.41
CA GLY A 144 10.96 1.91 -16.76
C GLY A 144 11.34 0.59 -17.42
N ALA A 145 12.04 -0.29 -16.70
CA ALA A 145 12.36 -1.63 -17.18
C ALA A 145 11.10 -2.44 -17.49
N TRP A 146 10.06 -2.33 -16.65
CA TRP A 146 8.78 -3.00 -16.89
C TRP A 146 8.03 -2.45 -18.11
N TYR A 147 7.99 -1.13 -18.29
CA TYR A 147 7.39 -0.52 -19.49
C TYR A 147 8.12 -0.96 -20.76
N HIS A 148 9.45 -0.98 -20.73
CA HIS A 148 10.26 -1.45 -21.86
C HIS A 148 10.00 -2.91 -22.20
N GLN A 149 9.99 -3.81 -21.20
CA GLN A 149 9.64 -5.23 -21.43
C GLN A 149 8.21 -5.42 -21.97
N ARG A 150 7.28 -4.49 -21.69
CA ARG A 150 5.94 -4.52 -22.30
C ARG A 150 5.94 -4.08 -23.75
N GLU A 151 6.67 -3.01 -24.07
CA GLU A 151 6.84 -2.53 -25.43
C GLU A 151 7.45 -3.61 -26.33
N GLU A 152 8.43 -4.36 -25.82
CA GLU A 152 9.05 -5.50 -26.50
C GLU A 152 8.16 -6.77 -26.57
N GLY A 153 6.99 -6.75 -25.92
CA GLY A 153 6.06 -7.89 -25.89
C GLY A 153 6.48 -9.05 -24.97
N ILE A 154 7.55 -8.89 -24.18
CA ILE A 154 8.00 -9.85 -23.16
C ILE A 154 6.94 -9.96 -22.06
N ILE A 155 6.46 -8.81 -21.56
CA ILE A 155 5.34 -8.74 -20.62
C ILE A 155 4.07 -8.40 -21.40
N LYS A 156 3.08 -9.29 -21.37
CA LYS A 156 1.77 -9.07 -22.03
C LYS A 156 0.72 -8.43 -21.12
N SER A 157 0.95 -8.45 -19.80
CA SER A 157 0.02 -7.92 -18.81
C SER A 157 0.07 -6.40 -18.74
N ASN A 158 -1.09 -5.74 -18.62
CA ASN A 158 -1.18 -4.31 -18.30
C ASN A 158 -1.14 -4.06 -16.78
N ASN A 159 -1.06 -5.11 -15.97
CA ASN A 159 -1.06 -5.01 -14.52
C ASN A 159 0.36 -5.13 -13.97
N PHE A 160 0.97 -4.00 -13.60
CA PHE A 160 2.20 -3.97 -12.84
C PHE A 160 1.91 -4.44 -11.41
N GLN A 161 2.48 -5.58 -11.02
CA GLN A 161 2.25 -6.21 -9.73
C GLN A 161 3.49 -6.14 -8.84
N LEU A 162 3.32 -5.74 -7.59
CA LEU A 162 4.36 -5.88 -6.56
C LEU A 162 3.94 -6.97 -5.57
N HIS A 163 4.91 -7.80 -5.21
CA HIS A 163 4.76 -8.83 -4.19
C HIS A 163 5.27 -8.28 -2.85
N PRO A 164 4.38 -7.95 -1.91
CA PRO A 164 4.79 -7.40 -0.63
C PRO A 164 5.38 -8.49 0.30
N PRO A 165 6.11 -8.09 1.35
CA PRO A 165 6.73 -9.00 2.31
C PRO A 165 5.69 -9.56 3.31
N ARG A 166 4.71 -10.32 2.83
CA ARG A 166 3.65 -10.94 3.63
C ARG A 166 4.23 -11.75 4.78
N ASN A 167 3.87 -11.38 6.01
CA ASN A 167 4.28 -12.07 7.24
C ASN A 167 5.80 -12.07 7.50
N LEU A 168 6.55 -11.16 6.87
CA LEU A 168 7.99 -11.06 7.02
C LEU A 168 8.36 -9.70 7.60
N ASP A 169 9.28 -9.69 8.57
CA ASP A 169 9.70 -8.47 9.29
C ASP A 169 10.76 -7.67 8.51
N ARG A 170 10.49 -7.51 7.21
CA ARG A 170 11.29 -6.72 6.27
C ARG A 170 10.39 -5.87 5.37
N ASN A 171 10.99 -4.88 4.73
CA ASN A 171 10.30 -3.92 3.86
C ASN A 171 10.68 -4.11 2.37
N VAL A 172 10.98 -5.34 1.96
CA VAL A 172 11.44 -5.65 0.59
C VAL A 172 10.27 -6.17 -0.23
N PHE A 173 9.92 -5.46 -1.31
CA PHE A 173 8.91 -5.94 -2.25
C PHE A 173 9.61 -6.51 -3.47
N ARG A 174 8.98 -7.50 -4.10
CA ARG A 174 9.53 -8.22 -5.25
C ARG A 174 8.67 -8.01 -6.50
N ASN A 175 9.33 -7.95 -7.66
CA ASN A 175 8.74 -7.96 -9.00
C ASN A 175 9.74 -8.64 -9.95
N ASN A 176 9.27 -9.09 -11.12
CA ASN A 176 10.11 -9.70 -12.16
C ASN A 176 11.21 -8.77 -12.71
N CYS A 177 11.05 -7.45 -12.57
CA CYS A 177 12.03 -6.45 -12.97
C CYS A 177 13.04 -6.11 -11.86
N GLY A 178 12.88 -6.62 -10.64
CA GLY A 178 13.81 -6.43 -9.53
C GLY A 178 13.16 -6.36 -8.15
N HIS A 179 13.98 -6.18 -7.11
CA HIS A 179 13.54 -6.11 -5.72
C HIS A 179 13.99 -4.81 -5.08
N LEU A 180 13.08 -4.15 -4.38
CA LEU A 180 13.36 -2.87 -3.72
C LEU A 180 12.98 -2.96 -2.25
N LYS A 181 13.79 -2.34 -1.38
CA LYS A 181 13.42 -2.03 -0.01
C LYS A 181 12.71 -0.69 0.01
N TYR A 182 11.44 -0.70 0.40
CA TYR A 182 10.58 0.47 0.44
C TYR A 182 10.72 1.21 1.77
N PRO A 183 10.64 2.55 1.78
CA PRO A 183 10.68 3.31 3.02
C PRO A 183 9.35 3.15 3.77
N LEU A 184 9.45 2.66 5.02
CA LEU A 184 8.30 2.46 5.89
C LEU A 184 7.90 3.80 6.50
N LEU A 185 6.65 4.22 6.26
CA LEU A 185 6.07 5.43 6.82
C LEU A 185 5.47 5.14 8.20
N PHE A 186 4.74 4.02 8.33
CA PHE A 186 4.00 3.70 9.54
C PHE A 186 3.88 2.19 9.77
N GLU A 187 3.94 1.77 11.02
CA GLU A 187 3.51 0.46 11.47
C GLU A 187 2.73 0.59 12.79
N ALA A 188 1.64 -0.16 12.87
CA ALA A 188 0.93 -0.41 14.13
C ALA A 188 0.65 -1.89 14.29
N ARG A 189 0.67 -2.36 15.53
CA ARG A 189 0.45 -3.76 15.90
C ARG A 189 -0.68 -3.87 16.90
N ILE A 190 -1.41 -4.98 16.82
CA ILE A 190 -2.38 -5.35 17.84
C ILE A 190 -1.62 -5.99 18.99
N ASP A 191 -1.81 -5.43 20.18
CA ASP A 191 -1.41 -6.04 21.45
C ASP A 191 -2.57 -5.94 22.44
N ASN A 192 -2.87 -7.04 23.14
CA ASN A 192 -4.01 -7.14 24.04
C ASN A 192 -5.35 -6.63 23.45
N GLY A 193 -5.56 -6.87 22.15
CA GLY A 193 -6.78 -6.48 21.43
C GLY A 193 -6.82 -5.03 20.93
N LEU A 194 -5.79 -4.24 21.21
CA LEU A 194 -5.72 -2.82 20.82
C LEU A 194 -4.56 -2.54 19.87
N PHE A 195 -4.79 -1.67 18.88
CA PHE A 195 -3.69 -1.16 18.07
C PHE A 195 -2.83 -0.14 18.81
N SER A 196 -1.52 -0.31 18.72
CA SER A 196 -0.53 0.67 19.13
C SER A 196 0.45 0.95 17.99
N CYS A 197 0.87 2.21 17.85
CA CYS A 197 1.87 2.59 16.86
C CYS A 197 3.25 2.10 17.32
N THR A 198 3.92 1.32 16.48
CA THR A 198 5.30 0.85 16.72
C THR A 198 6.32 1.65 15.92
N THR A 199 5.91 2.27 14.81
CA THR A 199 6.78 3.10 13.99
C THR A 199 5.94 4.17 13.29
N TYR A 200 6.42 5.41 13.33
CA TYR A 200 5.98 6.48 12.44
C TYR A 200 7.20 7.33 12.07
N ASN A 201 7.44 7.49 10.77
CA ASN A 201 8.59 8.23 10.27
C ASN A 201 8.17 9.22 9.18
N GLU A 202 7.67 10.38 9.57
CA GLU A 202 7.19 11.41 8.63
C GLU A 202 8.28 11.88 7.65
N VAL A 203 9.57 11.78 8.01
CA VAL A 203 10.70 12.17 7.14
C VAL A 203 10.68 11.40 5.82
N VAL A 204 10.11 10.19 5.75
CA VAL A 204 10.04 9.45 4.49
C VAL A 204 9.15 10.13 3.45
N MET A 205 8.19 10.97 3.87
CA MET A 205 7.36 11.76 2.97
C MET A 205 8.18 12.79 2.18
N THR A 206 9.29 13.29 2.74
CA THR A 206 10.11 14.34 2.11
C THR A 206 11.48 13.86 1.66
N ARG A 207 12.00 12.76 2.21
CA ARG A 207 13.36 12.27 1.91
C ARG A 207 13.41 10.77 1.67
N GLY A 208 12.30 10.06 1.80
CA GLY A 208 12.22 8.63 1.54
C GLY A 208 12.43 8.31 0.07
N ALA A 209 13.17 7.24 -0.19
CA ALA A 209 13.33 6.62 -1.50
C ALA A 209 13.57 5.12 -1.32
N CYS A 210 13.17 4.36 -2.32
CA CYS A 210 13.48 2.95 -2.42
C CYS A 210 14.98 2.75 -2.64
N ILE A 211 15.49 1.61 -2.17
CA ILE A 211 16.85 1.15 -2.46
C ILE A 211 16.81 -0.25 -3.04
N THR A 212 17.69 -0.53 -3.99
CA THR A 212 17.85 -1.89 -4.54
C THR A 212 18.19 -2.89 -3.44
N SER A 213 17.62 -4.09 -3.53
CA SER A 213 17.81 -5.18 -2.59
C SER A 213 18.06 -6.47 -3.36
N GLU A 214 18.90 -7.37 -2.84
CA GLU A 214 19.18 -8.67 -3.49
C GLU A 214 18.04 -9.69 -3.32
N GLY A 215 17.13 -9.46 -2.36
CA GLY A 215 15.85 -10.16 -2.23
C GLY A 215 15.64 -10.86 -0.91
#